data_AF-A0A2T5MC61-F1
#
_entry.id   AF-A0A2T5MC61-F1
#
_cell.length_a   1.000
_cell.length_b   1.000
_cell.length_c   1.000
_cell.angle_alpha   90.00
_cell.angle_beta   90.00
_cell.angle_gamma   90.00
#
_symmetry.space_group_name_H-M   'P 1'
#
loop_
_entity.id
_entity.type
_entity.pdbx_description
1 polymer ?
#
loop_
_entity_poly.entity_id
_entity_poly.type
_entity_poly.pdbx_seq_one_letter_code
_entity_poly.pdbx_strand_id
1 'polypeptide(L)'
;MNLLRGFLIIGWLLLVAITFHAINTLGLDSAKVFFDDFAHAWRAQFYTDFLLHVLPITAWVFWREPSKITGMLCAVGTTFGGVFTLMYLLITTFREQGDIRRVLLGKHYTS
;
A
#
# COMPACT_ATOMS: atom_id res chain seq x y z
N MET A 1 17.46 -8.36 -3.14
CA MET A 1 16.45 -8.41 -2.06
C MET A 1 16.74 -7.42 -0.91
N ASN A 2 17.96 -7.35 -0.39
CA ASN A 2 18.30 -6.42 0.70
C ASN A 2 18.06 -4.94 0.36
N LEU A 3 18.39 -4.52 -0.87
CA LEU A 3 18.09 -3.16 -1.36
C LEU A 3 16.59 -2.85 -1.31
N LEU A 4 15.76 -3.76 -1.85
CA LEU A 4 14.31 -3.63 -1.84
C LEU A 4 13.76 -3.53 -0.41
N ARG A 5 14.21 -4.40 0.50
CA ARG A 5 13.82 -4.34 1.91
C ARG A 5 14.23 -3.02 2.56
N GLY A 6 15.44 -2.55 2.31
CA GLY A 6 15.91 -1.24 2.77
C GLY A 6 15.02 -0.10 2.30
N PHE A 7 14.70 -0.08 0.99
CA PHE A 7 13.78 0.91 0.43
C PHE A 7 12.39 0.84 1.07
N LEU A 8 11.82 -0.37 1.21
CA LEU A 8 10.51 -0.56 1.83
C LEU A 8 10.49 -0.07 3.29
N ILE A 9 11.54 -0.35 4.07
CA ILE A 9 11.65 0.10 5.47
C ILE A 9 11.76 1.62 5.53
N ILE A 10 12.69 2.21 4.77
CA ILE A 10 12.93 3.66 4.79
C ILE A 10 11.68 4.42 4.29
N GLY A 11 11.11 3.97 3.18
CA GLY A 11 9.89 4.55 2.62
C GLY A 11 8.70 4.44 3.57
N TRP A 12 8.55 3.30 4.25
CA TRP A 12 7.49 3.11 5.23
C TRP A 12 7.65 4.03 6.44
N LEU A 13 8.86 4.13 7.01
CA LEU A 13 9.15 5.03 8.12
C LEU A 13 8.90 6.51 7.74
N LEU A 14 9.33 6.91 6.54
CA LEU A 14 9.09 8.26 6.03
C LEU A 14 7.60 8.57 5.91
N LEU A 15 6.81 7.66 5.32
CA LEU A 15 5.37 7.85 5.19
C LEU A 15 4.68 7.92 6.55
N VAL A 16 5.02 7.02 7.49
CA VAL A 16 4.48 7.06 8.86
C VAL A 16 4.79 8.40 9.54
N ALA A 17 6.01 8.91 9.41
CA ALA A 17 6.40 10.18 9.99
C ALA A 17 5.59 11.35 9.41
N ILE A 18 5.41 11.40 8.08
CA ILE A 18 4.62 12.45 7.41
C ILE A 18 3.13 12.32 7.76
N THR A 19 2.58 11.10 7.83
CA THR A 19 1.19 10.87 8.26
C THR A 19 0.98 11.31 9.70
N PHE A 20 1.91 10.98 10.61
CA PHE A 20 1.83 11.41 12.00
C PHE A 20 1.91 12.93 12.12
N HIS A 21 2.81 13.57 11.37
CA HIS A 21 2.88 15.02 11.32
C HIS A 21 1.55 15.63 10.85
N ALA A 22 0.99 15.14 9.75
CA ALA A 22 -0.29 15.60 9.22
C ALA A 22 -1.44 15.46 10.22
N ILE A 23 -1.53 14.32 10.93
CA ILE A 23 -2.54 14.10 11.96
C ILE A 23 -2.40 15.10 13.11
N ASN A 24 -1.18 15.39 13.56
CA ASN A 24 -0.96 16.35 14.64
C ASN A 24 -1.26 17.80 14.22
N THR A 25 -1.09 18.14 12.93
CA THR A 25 -1.30 19.50 12.43
C THR A 25 -2.72 19.76 11.92
N LEU A 26 -3.39 18.76 11.37
CA LEU A 26 -4.66 18.89 10.64
C LEU A 26 -5.79 18.04 11.26
N GLY A 27 -5.49 17.20 12.25
CA GLY A 27 -6.46 16.30 12.89
C GLY A 27 -6.66 14.99 12.12
N LEU A 28 -7.69 14.24 12.50
CA LEU A 28 -8.01 12.91 11.95
C LEU A 28 -8.98 12.96 10.74
N ASP A 29 -9.33 14.15 10.26
CA ASP A 29 -10.31 14.36 9.18
C ASP A 29 -9.74 14.13 7.77
N SER A 30 -8.90 13.10 7.62
CA SER A 30 -8.23 12.77 6.35
C SER A 30 -9.20 12.49 5.20
N ALA A 31 -10.36 11.89 5.50
CA ALA A 31 -11.41 11.64 4.51
C ALA A 31 -11.98 12.95 3.97
N LYS A 32 -12.23 13.93 4.83
CA LYS A 32 -12.72 15.25 4.40
C LYS A 32 -11.69 15.95 3.53
N VAL A 33 -10.43 15.99 3.95
CA VAL A 33 -9.32 16.59 3.18
C VAL A 33 -9.22 15.95 1.79
N PHE A 34 -9.29 14.61 1.72
CA PHE A 34 -9.26 13.87 0.47
C PHE A 34 -10.39 14.27 -0.49
N PHE A 35 -11.64 14.38 -0.02
CA PHE A 35 -12.76 14.75 -0.87
C PHE A 35 -12.77 16.24 -1.24
N ASP A 36 -12.39 17.13 -0.32
CA ASP A 36 -12.29 18.57 -0.59
C ASP A 36 -11.26 18.87 -1.69
N ASP A 37 -10.18 18.07 -1.76
CA ASP A 37 -9.13 18.24 -2.76
C ASP A 37 -9.59 17.96 -4.20
N PHE A 38 -10.73 17.30 -4.41
CA PHE A 38 -11.33 17.18 -5.74
C PHE A 38 -11.84 18.52 -6.30
N ALA A 39 -12.04 19.53 -5.46
CA ALA A 39 -12.43 20.87 -5.93
C ALA A 39 -11.31 21.58 -6.70
N HIS A 40 -10.04 21.21 -6.48
CA HIS A 40 -8.90 21.78 -7.19
C HIS A 40 -8.43 20.83 -8.30
N ALA A 41 -8.49 21.27 -9.56
CA ALA A 41 -8.28 20.41 -10.73
C ALA A 41 -6.96 19.59 -10.70
N TRP A 42 -5.84 20.19 -10.31
CA TRP A 42 -4.56 19.47 -10.21
C TRP A 42 -4.52 18.44 -9.07
N ARG A 43 -5.19 18.72 -7.95
CA ARG A 43 -5.28 17.78 -6.82
C ARG A 43 -6.25 16.65 -7.16
N ALA A 44 -7.38 16.95 -7.78
CA ALA A 44 -8.30 15.97 -8.32
C ALA A 44 -7.60 15.00 -9.30
N GLN A 45 -6.78 15.55 -10.21
CA GLN A 45 -5.98 14.75 -11.14
C GLN A 45 -5.01 13.83 -10.39
N PHE A 46 -4.25 14.35 -9.42
CA PHE A 46 -3.31 13.57 -8.62
C PHE A 46 -3.99 12.47 -7.81
N TYR A 47 -5.08 12.77 -7.11
CA TYR A 47 -5.80 11.76 -6.32
C TYR A 47 -6.46 10.70 -7.20
N THR A 48 -6.93 11.07 -8.39
CA THR A 48 -7.46 10.12 -9.37
C THR A 48 -6.35 9.21 -9.89
N ASP A 49 -5.19 9.76 -10.26
CA ASP A 49 -4.01 8.98 -10.65
C ASP A 49 -3.56 8.02 -9.54
N PHE A 50 -3.52 8.50 -8.30
CA PHE A 50 -3.20 7.70 -7.13
C PHE A 50 -4.19 6.54 -6.93
N LEU A 51 -5.50 6.77 -7.03
CA LEU A 51 -6.51 5.71 -6.95
C LEU A 51 -6.33 4.68 -8.07
N LEU A 52 -6.01 5.13 -9.28
CA LEU A 52 -5.76 4.24 -10.43
C LEU A 52 -4.49 3.40 -10.28
N HIS A 53 -3.56 3.78 -9.40
CA HIS A 53 -2.42 2.95 -9.00
C HIS A 53 -2.75 2.02 -7.83
N VAL A 54 -3.49 2.50 -6.82
CA VAL A 54 -3.77 1.74 -5.59
C VAL A 54 -4.78 0.63 -5.82
N LEU A 55 -5.84 0.86 -6.60
CA LEU A 55 -6.89 -0.13 -6.80
C LEU A 55 -6.38 -1.41 -7.49
N PRO A 56 -5.56 -1.36 -8.57
CA PRO A 56 -4.93 -2.54 -9.12
C PRO A 56 -4.01 -3.27 -8.14
N ILE A 57 -3.24 -2.53 -7.33
CA ILE A 57 -2.37 -3.13 -6.31
C ILE A 57 -3.21 -3.87 -5.26
N THR A 58 -4.29 -3.26 -4.78
CA THR A 58 -5.23 -3.89 -3.85
C THR A 58 -5.86 -5.16 -4.44
N ALA A 59 -6.28 -5.11 -5.70
CA ALA A 59 -6.81 -6.28 -6.39
C ALA A 59 -5.74 -7.39 -6.51
N TRP A 60 -4.50 -7.02 -6.81
CA TRP A 60 -3.37 -7.95 -6.84
C TRP A 60 -3.08 -8.59 -5.48
N VAL A 61 -3.12 -7.81 -4.39
CA VAL A 61 -2.98 -8.31 -3.00
C VAL A 61 -4.02 -9.38 -2.71
N PHE A 62 -5.30 -9.10 -3.01
CA PHE A 62 -6.37 -10.08 -2.82
C PHE A 62 -6.16 -11.34 -3.68
N TRP A 63 -5.80 -11.15 -4.95
CA TRP A 63 -5.62 -12.23 -5.91
C TRP A 63 -4.46 -13.18 -5.53
N ARG A 64 -3.33 -12.64 -5.05
CA ARG A 64 -2.12 -13.43 -4.76
C ARG A 64 -2.19 -14.21 -3.46
N GLU A 65 -2.94 -13.75 -2.46
CA GLU A 65 -2.94 -14.37 -1.13
C GLU A 65 -3.55 -15.79 -1.18
N PRO A 66 -2.94 -16.77 -0.49
CA PRO A 66 -3.48 -18.12 -0.38
C PRO A 66 -4.80 -18.15 0.39
N SER A 67 -4.88 -17.40 1.50
CA SER A 67 -6.07 -17.29 2.33
C SER A 67 -6.98 -16.17 1.82
N LYS A 68 -8.26 -16.48 1.59
CA LYS A 68 -9.26 -15.47 1.20
C LYS A 68 -9.48 -14.41 2.29
N ILE A 69 -9.43 -14.81 3.56
CA ILE A 69 -9.62 -13.90 4.70
C ILE A 69 -8.42 -12.95 4.81
N THR A 70 -7.20 -13.50 4.76
CA THR A 70 -5.98 -12.69 4.79
C THR A 70 -5.90 -11.76 3.59
N GLY A 71 -6.21 -12.28 2.39
CA GLY A 71 -6.31 -11.50 1.17
C GLY A 71 -7.27 -10.32 1.30
N MET A 72 -8.47 -10.54 1.86
CA MET A 72 -9.45 -9.48 2.07
C MET A 72 -8.95 -8.42 3.07
N LEU A 73 -8.43 -8.83 4.22
CA LEU A 73 -7.92 -7.91 5.24
C LEU A 73 -6.74 -7.08 4.71
N CYS A 74 -5.79 -7.71 4.04
CA CYS A 74 -4.64 -7.01 3.46
C CYS A 74 -5.08 -6.08 2.31
N ALA A 75 -6.01 -6.52 1.46
CA ALA A 75 -6.54 -5.71 0.36
C ALA A 75 -7.27 -4.46 0.88
N VAL A 76 -8.13 -4.61 1.90
CA VAL A 76 -8.77 -3.47 2.57
C VAL A 76 -7.73 -2.56 3.21
N GLY A 77 -6.64 -3.09 3.76
CA GLY A 77 -5.54 -2.26 4.24
C GLY A 77 -4.90 -1.44 3.11
N THR A 78 -4.56 -2.07 1.98
CA THR A 78 -3.86 -1.40 0.88
C THR A 78 -4.69 -0.36 0.14
N THR A 79 -6.03 -0.35 0.26
CA THR A 79 -6.84 0.77 -0.28
C THR A 79 -6.55 2.10 0.39
N PHE A 80 -6.08 2.10 1.64
CA PHE A 80 -5.64 3.30 2.35
C PHE A 80 -4.24 3.77 1.92
N GLY A 81 -3.62 3.10 0.96
CA GLY A 81 -2.43 3.59 0.26
C GLY A 81 -1.10 3.06 0.79
N GLY A 82 -0.06 3.90 0.62
CA GLY A 82 1.34 3.48 0.68
C GLY A 82 1.78 2.90 2.03
N VAL A 83 1.25 3.38 3.16
CA VAL A 83 1.64 2.87 4.49
C VAL A 83 1.35 1.37 4.60
N PHE A 84 0.18 0.93 4.14
CA PHE A 84 -0.21 -0.47 4.16
C PHE A 84 0.47 -1.27 3.05
N THR A 85 0.58 -0.71 1.85
CA THR A 85 1.22 -1.38 0.70
C THR A 85 2.70 -1.66 0.96
N LEU A 86 3.46 -0.70 1.49
CA LEU A 86 4.89 -0.89 1.80
C LEU A 86 5.09 -1.93 2.91
N MET A 87 4.27 -1.88 3.96
CA MET A 87 4.33 -2.87 5.05
C MET A 87 3.98 -4.28 4.53
N TYR A 88 2.92 -4.39 3.74
CA TYR A 88 2.49 -5.66 3.14
C TYR A 88 3.60 -6.27 2.27
N LEU A 89 4.21 -5.47 1.40
CA LEU A 89 5.33 -5.92 0.56
C LEU A 89 6.53 -6.33 1.42
N LEU A 90 6.87 -5.54 2.44
CA LEU A 90 7.99 -5.84 3.33
C LEU A 90 7.80 -7.21 4.01
N ILE A 91 6.67 -7.42 4.66
CA ILE A 91 6.32 -8.69 5.31
C ILE A 91 6.36 -9.84 4.30
N THR A 92 5.80 -9.62 3.11
CA THR A 92 5.79 -10.63 2.05
C THR A 92 7.21 -11.01 1.61
N THR A 93 8.14 -10.05 1.51
CA THR A 93 9.53 -10.38 1.15
C THR A 93 10.21 -11.28 2.17
N PHE A 94 9.84 -11.20 3.46
CA PHE A 94 10.35 -12.09 4.50
C PHE A 94 9.63 -13.43 4.48
N ARG A 95 8.30 -13.44 4.35
CA ARG A 95 7.48 -14.66 4.27
C ARG A 95 7.92 -15.57 3.13
N GLU A 96 8.19 -15.00 1.96
CA GLU A 96 8.58 -15.74 0.75
C GLU A 96 10.11 -15.94 0.65
N GLN A 97 10.85 -15.71 1.74
CA GLN A 97 12.30 -15.90 1.84
C GLN A 97 13.12 -15.17 0.77
N GLY A 98 12.57 -14.08 0.22
CA GLY A 98 13.22 -13.29 -0.82
C GLY A 98 13.09 -13.84 -2.25
N ASP A 99 12.31 -14.88 -2.51
CA ASP A 99 12.00 -15.27 -3.91
C ASP A 99 10.97 -14.29 -4.49
N ILE A 100 11.43 -13.42 -5.40
CA ILE A 100 10.58 -12.39 -6.01
C ILE A 100 9.42 -12.98 -6.81
N ARG A 101 9.56 -14.19 -7.36
CA ARG A 101 8.49 -14.86 -8.11
C ARG A 101 7.35 -15.24 -7.17
N ARG A 102 7.67 -15.73 -5.97
CA ARG A 102 6.68 -16.02 -4.92
C ARG A 102 6.09 -14.75 -4.33
N VAL A 103 6.88 -13.68 -4.19
CA VAL A 103 6.37 -12.35 -3.81
C VAL A 103 5.32 -11.87 -4.82
N LEU A 104 5.59 -11.98 -6.13
CA LEU A 104 4.68 -11.49 -7.17
C LEU A 104 3.46 -12.39 -7.40
N LEU A 105 3.65 -13.70 -7.44
CA LEU A 105 2.62 -14.67 -7.85
C LEU A 105 1.85 -15.29 -6.68
N GLY A 106 2.44 -15.29 -5.47
CA GLY A 106 1.81 -15.87 -4.28
C GLY A 106 1.36 -17.31 -4.52
N LYS A 107 0.08 -17.60 -4.25
CA LYS A 107 -0.51 -18.95 -4.43
C LYS A 107 -0.47 -19.50 -5.86
N HIS A 108 -0.24 -18.64 -6.85
CA HIS A 108 -0.21 -19.01 -8.28
C HIS A 108 1.19 -19.38 -8.77
N TYR A 109 2.20 -19.36 -7.89
CA TYR A 109 3.55 -19.79 -8.23
C TYR A 109 3.62 -21.32 -8.35
N THR A 110 3.93 -21.81 -9.55
CA THR A 110 4.31 -23.22 -9.80
C THR A 110 5.82 -23.34 -9.96
N SER A 111 6.43 -24.30 -9.25
CA SER A 111 7.88 -24.55 -9.28
C SER A 111 8.34 -25.28 -10.53
#